data_AF-A0A314Y8B7-F1
#
_entry.id   AF-A0A314Y8B7-F1
#
_cell.length_a   1.000
_cell.length_b   1.000
_cell.length_c   1.000
_cell.angle_alpha   90.00
_cell.angle_beta   90.00
_cell.angle_gamma   90.00
#
_symmetry.space_group_name_H-M   'P 1'
#
loop_
_entity.id
_entity.type
_entity.pdbx_description
1 polymer ?
#
loop_
_entity_poly.entity_id
_entity_poly.type
_entity_poly.pdbx_seq_one_letter_code
_entity_poly.pdbx_strand_id
1 'polypeptide(L)'
;MDFWQQDKWNGYFPVKWHIIKDVPNPQLRHIILENNENKPVTNSRDTQEVKFLQGIEMLNIFKNHLSKTSILDDFDFYESRQKVMQEKRIRQSTPYYDLQQKIGELSISAE
;
A
#
# COMPACT_ATOMS: atom_id res chain seq x y z
N MET A 1 -3.25 -4.76 13.93
CA MET A 1 -2.86 -5.11 12.54
C MET A 1 -2.02 -3.96 12.05
N ASP A 2 -0.70 -4.12 12.15
CA ASP A 2 0.15 -2.93 12.28
C ASP A 2 0.83 -2.54 10.96
N PHE A 3 0.34 -3.13 9.86
CA PHE A 3 0.77 -2.84 8.49
C PHE A 3 -0.13 -1.83 7.77
N TRP A 4 -1.36 -1.58 8.25
CA TRP A 4 -2.23 -0.57 7.65
C TRP A 4 -1.97 0.83 8.20
N GLN A 5 -2.08 1.84 7.32
CA GLN A 5 -1.97 3.24 7.73
C GLN A 5 -3.17 3.71 8.56
N GLN A 6 -4.37 3.17 8.29
CA GLN A 6 -5.62 3.53 8.98
C GLN A 6 -6.23 2.29 9.61
N ASP A 7 -6.81 2.45 10.80
CA ASP A 7 -7.39 1.36 11.61
C ASP A 7 -8.80 0.95 11.16
N LYS A 8 -9.24 1.39 9.97
CA LYS A 8 -10.58 1.07 9.46
C LYS A 8 -10.68 -0.33 8.83
N TRP A 9 -9.54 -0.96 8.53
CA TRP A 9 -9.49 -2.23 7.82
C TRP A 9 -9.37 -3.40 8.79
N ASN A 10 -10.37 -4.28 8.78
CA ASN A 10 -10.44 -5.47 9.63
C ASN A 10 -10.24 -6.74 8.81
N GLY A 11 -9.45 -7.68 9.33
CA GLY A 11 -9.15 -8.94 8.65
C GLY A 11 -8.07 -8.82 7.57
N TYR A 12 -7.66 -9.98 7.07
CA TYR A 12 -6.64 -10.13 6.04
C TYR A 12 -6.69 -11.54 5.46
N PHE A 13 -6.21 -11.71 4.24
CA PHE A 13 -5.96 -13.01 3.62
C PHE A 13 -4.61 -12.96 2.90
N PRO A 14 -3.88 -14.08 2.82
CA PRO A 14 -2.58 -14.10 2.18
C PRO A 14 -2.71 -13.91 0.67
N VAL A 15 -1.77 -13.17 0.08
CA VAL A 15 -1.64 -12.99 -1.37
C VAL A 15 -0.20 -13.20 -1.80
N LYS A 16 0.00 -13.56 -3.07
CA LYS A 16 1.32 -13.61 -3.71
C LYS A 16 1.35 -12.61 -4.86
N TRP A 17 2.29 -11.68 -4.82
CA TRP A 17 2.53 -10.76 -5.93
C TRP A 17 3.22 -11.50 -7.07
N HIS A 18 2.57 -11.57 -8.24
CA HIS A 18 3.11 -12.23 -9.43
C HIS A 18 3.80 -11.27 -10.39
N ILE A 19 3.30 -10.03 -10.50
CA ILE A 19 3.82 -8.99 -11.37
C ILE A 19 3.80 -7.68 -10.57
N ILE A 20 4.93 -6.98 -10.51
CA ILE A 20 5.07 -5.68 -9.85
C ILE A 20 5.69 -4.75 -10.89
N LYS A 21 4.88 -3.90 -11.53
CA LYS A 21 5.31 -2.92 -12.52
C LYS A 21 4.24 -1.85 -12.70
N ASP A 22 4.63 -0.69 -13.24
CA ASP A 22 3.67 0.32 -13.65
C ASP A 22 3.20 0.06 -15.09
N VAL A 23 1.89 0.13 -15.33
CA VAL A 23 1.28 0.07 -16.66
C VAL A 23 0.37 1.30 -16.84
N PRO A 24 0.65 2.20 -17.80
CA PRO A 24 -0.17 3.38 -18.01
C PRO A 24 -1.60 3.04 -18.43
N ASN A 25 -2.58 3.76 -17.88
CA ASN A 25 -4.00 3.60 -18.21
C ASN A 25 -4.32 3.56 -19.73
N PRO A 26 -3.68 4.35 -20.62
CA PRO A 26 -3.93 4.25 -22.06
C PRO A 26 -3.74 2.84 -22.64
N GLN A 27 -2.90 2.01 -22.04
CA GLN A 27 -2.70 0.62 -22.45
C GLN A 27 -3.89 -0.28 -22.09
N LEU A 28 -4.81 0.16 -21.23
CA LEU A 28 -5.92 -0.65 -20.69
C LEU A 28 -7.31 -0.08 -21.04
N ARG A 29 -7.40 1.20 -21.43
CA ARG A 29 -8.69 1.90 -21.63
C ARG A 29 -9.61 1.29 -22.69
N HIS A 30 -9.06 0.51 -23.63
CA HIS A 30 -9.85 -0.16 -24.67
C HIS A 30 -10.61 -1.40 -24.14
N ILE A 31 -10.25 -1.90 -22.96
CA ILE A 31 -10.92 -3.02 -22.32
C ILE A 31 -12.19 -2.51 -21.66
N ILE A 32 -13.33 -2.85 -22.25
CA ILE A 32 -14.66 -2.42 -21.80
C ILE A 32 -15.31 -3.51 -20.95
N LEU A 33 -15.90 -3.08 -19.82
CA LEU A 33 -16.57 -3.96 -18.88
C LEU A 33 -18.10 -3.84 -19.03
N GLU A 34 -18.72 -4.84 -19.64
CA GLU A 34 -20.18 -4.91 -19.82
C GLU A 34 -20.94 -4.96 -18.48
N ASN A 35 -20.34 -5.55 -17.45
CA ASN A 35 -20.87 -5.60 -16.08
C ASN A 35 -20.59 -4.32 -15.26
N ASN A 36 -20.11 -3.26 -15.91
CA ASN A 36 -19.85 -1.96 -15.29
C ASN A 36 -20.29 -0.83 -16.23
N GLU A 37 -21.54 -0.87 -16.70
CA GLU A 37 -22.14 0.16 -17.56
C GLU A 37 -21.32 0.46 -18.84
N ASN A 38 -20.62 -0.56 -19.37
CA ASN A 38 -19.69 -0.43 -20.50
C ASN A 38 -18.60 0.63 -20.28
N LYS A 39 -18.18 0.85 -19.03
CA LYS A 39 -17.06 1.71 -18.70
C LYS A 39 -15.72 0.99 -18.97
N PRO A 40 -14.65 1.73 -19.29
CA PRO A 40 -13.30 1.19 -19.33
C PRO A 40 -12.88 0.57 -18.01
N VAL A 41 -12.07 -0.49 -18.06
CA VAL A 41 -11.54 -1.15 -16.84
C VAL A 41 -10.77 -0.20 -15.92
N THR A 42 -10.19 0.87 -16.47
CA THR A 42 -9.48 1.90 -15.70
C THR A 42 -10.39 2.75 -14.81
N ASN A 43 -11.71 2.62 -14.94
CA ASN A 43 -12.73 3.35 -14.16
C ASN A 43 -13.43 2.46 -13.13
N SER A 44 -12.85 1.28 -12.85
CA SER A 44 -13.36 0.32 -11.87
C SER A 44 -13.26 0.86 -10.44
N ARG A 45 -14.27 0.57 -9.61
CA ARG A 45 -14.19 0.77 -8.16
C ARG A 45 -13.50 -0.41 -7.48
N ASP A 46 -13.21 -0.25 -6.19
CA ASP A 46 -12.69 -1.34 -5.38
C ASP A 46 -13.57 -2.59 -5.52
N THR A 47 -12.93 -3.75 -5.61
CA THR A 47 -13.53 -5.09 -5.83
C THR A 47 -14.39 -5.31 -7.09
N GLN A 48 -14.32 -4.42 -8.09
CA GLN A 48 -14.99 -4.64 -9.39
C GLN A 48 -14.52 -5.95 -10.06
N GLU A 49 -15.48 -6.81 -10.40
CA GLU A 49 -15.19 -8.04 -11.13
C GLU A 49 -14.84 -7.74 -12.60
N VAL A 50 -13.73 -8.31 -13.07
CA VAL A 50 -13.33 -8.36 -14.48
C VAL A 50 -13.54 -9.79 -14.97
N LYS A 51 -14.38 -9.96 -15.99
CA LYS A 51 -14.68 -11.29 -16.55
C LYS A 51 -13.45 -11.91 -17.21
N PHE A 52 -13.50 -13.24 -17.36
CA PHE A 52 -12.37 -14.06 -17.78
C PHE A 52 -11.64 -13.55 -19.03
N LEU A 53 -12.37 -13.23 -20.11
CA LEU A 53 -11.75 -12.80 -21.38
C LEU A 53 -10.98 -11.48 -21.24
N GLN A 54 -11.61 -10.47 -20.63
CA GLN A 54 -10.97 -9.19 -20.32
C GLN A 54 -9.80 -9.37 -19.34
N GLY A 55 -9.92 -10.28 -18.38
CA GLY A 55 -8.85 -10.61 -17.44
C GLY A 55 -7.62 -11.20 -18.13
N ILE A 56 -7.80 -12.10 -19.10
CA ILE A 56 -6.70 -12.65 -19.90
C ILE A 56 -6.01 -11.56 -20.72
N GLU A 57 -6.78 -10.68 -21.36
CA GLU A 57 -6.25 -9.55 -22.10
C GLU A 57 -5.42 -8.62 -21.22
N MET A 58 -5.95 -8.24 -20.04
CA MET A 58 -5.21 -7.46 -19.05
C MET A 58 -3.90 -8.14 -18.66
N LEU A 59 -3.94 -9.44 -18.31
CA LEU A 59 -2.74 -10.18 -17.93
C LEU A 59 -1.68 -10.22 -19.04
N ASN A 60 -2.10 -10.34 -20.30
CA ASN A 60 -1.19 -10.29 -21.45
C ASN A 60 -0.55 -8.91 -21.59
N ILE A 61 -1.31 -7.83 -21.42
CA ILE A 61 -0.77 -6.46 -21.41
C ILE A 61 0.22 -6.28 -20.26
N PHE A 62 -0.14 -6.69 -19.04
CA PHE A 62 0.77 -6.64 -17.89
C PHE A 62 2.06 -7.42 -18.15
N LYS A 63 2.01 -8.62 -18.74
CA LYS A 63 3.22 -9.40 -19.04
C LYS A 63 4.10 -8.72 -20.09
N ASN A 64 3.52 -8.26 -21.18
CA ASN A 64 4.26 -7.80 -22.36
C ASN A 64 4.64 -6.31 -22.30
N HIS A 65 4.03 -5.52 -21.42
CA HIS A 65 4.39 -4.11 -21.27
C HIS A 65 5.81 -3.98 -20.68
N LEU A 66 6.67 -3.29 -21.43
CA LEU A 66 8.01 -2.89 -21.01
C LEU A 66 7.88 -1.67 -20.10
N SER A 67 7.81 -1.91 -18.80
CA SER A 67 7.79 -0.83 -17.81
C SER A 67 9.20 -0.36 -17.51
N LYS A 68 9.34 0.94 -17.28
CA LYS A 68 10.59 1.58 -16.84
C LYS A 68 10.61 1.83 -15.33
N THR A 69 9.46 1.70 -14.67
CA THR A 69 9.27 2.07 -13.27
C THR A 69 8.36 1.08 -12.55
N SER A 70 8.54 0.98 -11.25
CA SER A 70 7.65 0.26 -10.34
C SER A 70 7.73 0.84 -8.94
N ILE A 71 6.78 0.48 -8.09
CA ILE A 71 6.84 0.79 -6.65
C ILE A 71 8.13 0.31 -5.95
N LEU A 72 8.82 -0.70 -6.50
CA LEU A 72 10.05 -1.21 -5.91
C LEU A 72 11.23 -0.26 -6.09
N ASP A 73 11.18 0.65 -7.07
CA ASP A 73 12.24 1.65 -7.27
C ASP A 73 12.26 2.65 -6.10
N ASP A 74 11.14 2.82 -5.41
CA ASP A 74 10.96 3.70 -4.26
C ASP A 74 10.96 2.94 -2.92
N PHE A 75 11.43 1.69 -2.89
CA PHE A 75 11.31 0.82 -1.71
C PHE A 75 11.94 1.43 -0.44
N ASP A 76 13.16 1.97 -0.56
CA ASP A 76 13.89 2.61 0.56
C ASP A 76 13.16 3.85 1.09
N PHE A 77 12.49 4.59 0.21
CA PHE A 77 11.67 5.73 0.59
C PHE A 77 10.49 5.29 1.47
N TYR A 78 9.78 4.22 1.07
CA TYR A 78 8.67 3.69 1.85
C TYR A 78 9.12 3.09 3.19
N GLU A 79 10.26 2.38 3.22
CA GLU A 79 10.83 1.83 4.44
C GLU A 79 11.17 2.94 5.45
N SER A 80 11.87 3.99 4.99
CA SER A 80 12.24 5.15 5.80
C SER A 80 11.00 5.87 6.34
N ARG A 81 10.00 6.08 5.49
CA ARG A 81 8.74 6.73 5.87
C ARG A 81 7.96 5.92 6.91
N GLN A 82 7.96 4.59 6.80
CA GLN A 82 7.33 3.70 7.78
C GLN A 82 7.99 3.83 9.16
N LYS A 83 9.33 3.81 9.23
CA LYS A 83 10.09 3.99 10.49
C LYS A 83 9.69 5.30 11.20
N VAL A 84 9.68 6.42 10.47
CA VAL A 84 9.29 7.73 11.00
C VAL A 84 7.85 7.75 11.52
N MET A 85 6.92 7.08 10.82
CA MET A 85 5.52 7.00 11.25
C MET A 85 5.34 6.15 12.52
N GLN A 86 6.06 5.05 12.65
CA GLN A 86 6.04 4.20 13.84
C GLN A 86 6.60 4.93 15.06
N GLU A 87 7.73 5.63 14.91
CA GLU A 87 8.29 6.44 16.00
C GLU A 87 7.31 7.51 16.50
N LYS A 88 6.59 8.19 15.58
CA LYS A 88 5.56 9.16 15.97
C LYS A 88 4.40 8.52 16.72
N ARG A 89 3.94 7.33 16.31
CA ARG A 89 2.89 6.59 17.03
C ARG A 89 3.35 6.22 18.44
N ILE A 90 4.57 5.71 18.59
CA ILE A 90 5.14 5.33 19.90
C ILE A 90 5.24 6.55 20.84
N ARG A 91 5.71 7.69 20.32
CA ARG A 91 5.79 8.95 21.11
C ARG A 91 4.43 9.45 21.56
N GLN A 92 3.39 9.28 20.75
CA GLN A 92 2.02 9.68 21.10
C GLN A 92 1.34 8.71 22.05
N SER A 93 1.71 7.42 22.02
CA SER A 93 1.15 6.39 22.89
C SER A 93 1.90 6.23 24.22
N THR A 94 3.01 6.94 24.44
CA THR A 94 3.74 6.88 25.71
C THR A 94 2.89 7.54 26.80
N PRO A 95 2.43 6.81 27.83
CA PRO A 95 1.68 7.40 28.94
C PRO A 95 2.56 8.43 29.66
N TYR A 96 1.96 9.53 30.12
CA TYR A 96 2.66 10.61 30.86
C TYR A 96 3.53 10.10 32.03
N TYR A 97 3.16 8.96 32.62
CA TYR A 97 3.91 8.30 33.69
C TYR A 97 5.29 7.76 33.27
N ASP A 98 5.45 7.24 32.05
CA ASP A 98 6.74 6.72 31.57
C ASP A 98 7.73 7.84 31.25
N LEU A 99 7.23 9.02 30.86
CA LEU A 99 8.06 10.22 30.66
C LEU A 99 8.61 10.76 31.98
N GLN A 100 7.84 10.70 33.07
CA GLN A 100 8.29 11.14 34.40
C GLN A 100 9.38 10.23 34.98
N GLN A 101 9.26 8.91 34.83
CA GLN A 101 10.32 7.97 35.25
C GLN A 101 11.61 8.19 34.48
N LYS A 102 11.52 8.36 33.15
CA LYS A 102 12.69 8.55 32.29
C LYS A 102 13.42 9.87 32.58
N ILE A 103 12.68 10.95 32.89
CA ILE A 103 13.26 12.24 33.33
C ILE A 103 13.90 12.10 34.71
N GLY A 104 13.27 11.37 35.64
CA GLY A 104 13.81 11.11 36.98
C GLY A 104 15.14 10.34 36.95
N GLU A 105 15.25 9.30 36.14
CA GLU A 105 16.49 8.53 35.98
C GLU A 105 17.63 9.33 35.34
N LEU A 106 17.32 10.20 34.37
CA LEU A 106 18.28 11.11 33.73
C LEU A 106 18.80 12.20 34.70
N SER A 107 17.99 12.64 35.67
CA SER A 107 18.43 13.60 36.69
C SER A 107 19.32 12.98 37.76
N ILE A 108 19.13 11.71 38.10
CA ILE A 108 19.92 11.00 39.13
C ILE A 108 21.31 10.58 38.60
N SER A 109 21.47 10.47 37.28
CA SER A 109 22.74 10.08 36.64
C SER A 109 23.63 11.27 36.25
N ALA A 110 23.21 12.50 36.56
CA ALA A 110 23.96 13.75 36.33
C ALA A 110 24.56 14.35 37.63
N GLU A 111 24.40 13.67 38.77
CA GLU A 111 25.07 13.93 40.06
C GLU A 111 26.20 12.91 40.29
#